data_AF-A0A2D8XHV3-F1
#
_entry.id   AF-A0A2D8XHV3-F1
#
_cell.length_a   1.000
_cell.length_b   1.000
_cell.length_c   1.000
_cell.angle_alpha   90.00
_cell.angle_beta   90.00
_cell.angle_gamma   90.00
#
_symmetry.space_group_name_H-M   'P 1'
#
loop_
_entity.id
_entity.type
_entity.pdbx_description
1 polymer ?
#
loop_
_entity_poly.entity_id
_entity_poly.type
_entity_poly.pdbx_seq_one_letter_code
_entity_poly.pdbx_strand_id
1 'polypeptide(L)'
;MKIRADEHIAEQIVRAVKEIALSDQVELSHVIEAGDRGASDVHWVTQFAGDGGDVILTADTDFLKRPHQVKAIFDNGLKVIHLPHQWARARRDLQAAHILLWWRRIEAQVNAMKARQCYRVPWNLKETGALQQIKIDFQTANKKVRKEKKNNKS
;
A
#
# COMPACT_ATOMS: atom_id res chain seq x y z
N MET A 1 -5.04 13.45 -5.00
CA MET A 1 -4.03 12.47 -4.56
C MET A 1 -4.45 11.09 -5.03
N LYS A 2 -3.55 10.30 -5.65
CA LYS A 2 -3.90 8.97 -6.17
C LYS A 2 -3.44 7.85 -5.23
N ILE A 3 -4.37 7.01 -4.83
CA ILE A 3 -4.14 5.82 -4.01
C ILE A 3 -4.52 4.58 -4.83
N ARG A 4 -3.64 3.58 -4.86
CA ARG A 4 -3.89 2.27 -5.48
C ARG A 4 -3.93 1.18 -4.41
N ALA A 5 -5.02 0.43 -4.36
CA ALA A 5 -5.15 -0.80 -3.58
C ALA A 5 -4.56 -1.99 -4.35
N ASP A 6 -3.80 -2.82 -3.67
CA ASP A 6 -3.26 -4.06 -4.22
C ASP A 6 -4.32 -5.18 -4.30
N GLU A 7 -3.92 -6.32 -4.88
CA GLU A 7 -4.79 -7.47 -5.12
C GLU A 7 -5.26 -8.19 -3.83
N HIS A 8 -4.66 -7.88 -2.68
CA HIS A 8 -5.00 -8.49 -1.40
C HIS A 8 -6.20 -7.80 -0.72
N ILE A 9 -6.71 -6.73 -1.33
CA ILE A 9 -7.87 -5.99 -0.87
C ILE A 9 -9.01 -6.28 -1.84
N ALA A 10 -10.14 -6.80 -1.33
CA ALA A 10 -11.28 -7.10 -2.19
C ALA A 10 -11.83 -5.84 -2.87
N GLU A 11 -12.15 -5.93 -4.17
CA GLU A 11 -12.72 -4.83 -4.97
C GLU A 11 -13.98 -4.24 -4.33
N GLN A 12 -14.80 -5.06 -3.68
CA GLN A 12 -16.02 -4.61 -2.99
C GLN A 12 -15.69 -3.74 -1.77
N ILE A 13 -14.56 -3.98 -1.09
CA ILE A 13 -14.10 -3.14 0.02
C ILE A 13 -13.60 -1.81 -0.51
N VAL A 14 -12.82 -1.82 -1.61
CA VAL A 14 -12.37 -0.60 -2.29
C VAL A 14 -13.57 0.24 -2.71
N ARG A 15 -14.58 -0.40 -3.31
CA ARG A 15 -15.83 0.25 -3.70
C ARG A 15 -16.58 0.83 -2.50
N ALA A 16 -16.71 0.09 -1.40
CA ALA A 16 -17.36 0.60 -0.20
C ALA A 16 -16.65 1.85 0.36
N VAL A 17 -15.31 1.87 0.32
CA VAL A 17 -14.54 3.06 0.70
C VAL A 17 -14.84 4.23 -0.23
N LYS A 18 -14.84 4.02 -1.55
CA LYS A 18 -15.17 5.04 -2.56
C LYS A 18 -16.55 5.65 -2.35
N GLU A 19 -17.54 4.83 -2.00
CA GLU A 19 -18.94 5.25 -1.86
C GLU A 19 -19.24 5.92 -0.51
N ILE A 20 -18.55 5.53 0.57
CA ILE A 20 -18.95 5.91 1.94
C ILE A 20 -17.99 6.90 2.58
N ALA A 21 -16.68 6.77 2.35
CA ALA A 21 -15.66 7.39 3.20
C ALA A 21 -14.65 8.26 2.45
N LEU A 22 -14.49 8.06 1.13
CA LEU A 22 -13.52 8.75 0.30
C LEU A 22 -13.83 10.25 0.21
N SER A 23 -12.80 11.09 0.39
CA SER A 23 -12.94 12.53 0.15
C SER A 23 -12.74 12.88 -1.33
N ASP A 24 -13.32 14.00 -1.76
CA ASP A 24 -13.27 14.49 -3.15
C ASP A 24 -11.84 14.79 -3.65
N GLN A 25 -10.86 14.88 -2.75
CA GLN A 25 -9.46 15.18 -3.07
C GLN A 25 -8.64 13.92 -3.37
N VAL A 26 -9.22 12.74 -3.17
CA VAL A 26 -8.54 11.45 -3.27
C VAL A 26 -9.17 10.61 -4.37
N GLU A 27 -8.32 10.12 -5.27
CA GLU A 27 -8.70 9.11 -6.25
C GLU A 27 -8.24 7.75 -5.71
N LEU A 28 -9.19 6.87 -5.40
CA LEU A 28 -8.92 5.50 -5.00
C LEU A 28 -9.25 4.54 -6.13
N SER A 29 -8.28 3.70 -6.47
CA SER A 29 -8.39 2.69 -7.53
C SER A 29 -7.87 1.35 -7.04
N HIS A 30 -8.32 0.27 -7.68
CA HIS A 30 -7.79 -1.08 -7.45
C HIS A 30 -6.82 -1.48 -8.57
N VAL A 31 -5.86 -2.38 -8.30
CA VAL A 31 -4.88 -2.87 -9.28
C VAL A 31 -5.56 -3.62 -10.43
N ILE A 32 -6.60 -4.40 -10.15
CA ILE A 32 -7.34 -5.13 -11.20
C ILE A 32 -8.12 -4.15 -12.09
N GLU A 33 -8.76 -3.13 -11.51
CA GLU A 33 -9.46 -2.07 -12.27
C GLU A 33 -8.52 -1.29 -13.18
N ALA A 34 -7.22 -1.23 -12.84
CA ALA A 34 -6.18 -0.60 -13.66
C ALA A 34 -5.85 -1.36 -14.95
N GLY A 35 -6.26 -2.62 -15.07
CA GLY A 35 -5.77 -3.54 -16.09
C GLY A 35 -4.45 -4.23 -15.73
N ASP A 36 -3.94 -4.06 -14.50
CA ASP A 36 -2.65 -4.63 -14.06
C ASP A 36 -2.76 -6.07 -13.55
N ARG A 37 -3.85 -6.77 -13.90
CA ARG A 37 -4.10 -8.15 -13.47
C ARG A 37 -3.03 -9.08 -14.05
N GLY A 38 -2.23 -9.69 -13.17
CA GLY A 38 -1.14 -10.60 -13.56
C GLY A 38 0.16 -9.88 -13.97
N ALA A 39 0.20 -8.55 -13.91
CA ALA A 39 1.45 -7.80 -14.03
C ALA A 39 2.35 -8.08 -12.82
N SER A 40 3.67 -8.14 -13.03
CA SER A 40 4.60 -8.25 -11.90
C SER A 40 4.48 -7.05 -10.97
N ASP A 41 4.70 -7.26 -9.68
CA ASP A 41 4.64 -6.20 -8.65
C ASP A 41 5.46 -4.95 -9.01
N VAL A 42 6.61 -5.14 -9.65
CA VAL A 42 7.49 -4.04 -10.05
C VAL A 42 6.89 -3.22 -11.21
N HIS A 43 6.20 -3.89 -12.13
CA HIS A 43 5.66 -3.26 -13.34
C HIS A 43 4.52 -2.30 -13.00
N TRP A 44 3.48 -2.79 -12.31
CA TRP A 44 2.32 -1.96 -11.99
C TRP A 44 2.68 -0.82 -11.04
N VAL A 45 3.60 -1.05 -10.10
CA VAL A 45 4.10 0.02 -9.20
C VAL A 45 4.79 1.13 -9.97
N THR A 46 5.62 0.76 -10.95
CA THR A 46 6.35 1.74 -11.78
C THR A 46 5.40 2.51 -12.68
N GLN A 47 4.44 1.82 -13.30
CA GLN A 47 3.42 2.45 -14.13
C GLN A 47 2.55 3.40 -13.31
N PHE A 48 2.02 2.93 -12.18
CA PHE A 48 1.22 3.76 -11.27
C PHE A 48 1.96 5.03 -10.83
N ALA A 49 3.26 4.92 -10.50
CA ALA A 49 4.07 6.09 -10.18
C ALA A 49 4.22 7.04 -11.37
N GLY A 50 4.45 6.51 -12.59
CA GLY A 50 4.51 7.28 -13.83
C GLY A 50 3.22 8.05 -14.13
N ASP A 51 2.07 7.47 -13.75
CA ASP A 51 0.74 8.08 -13.91
C ASP A 51 0.37 9.09 -12.80
N GLY A 52 1.35 9.49 -11.98
CA GLY A 52 1.16 10.43 -10.86
C GLY A 52 0.59 9.77 -9.60
N GLY A 53 0.75 8.46 -9.45
CA GLY A 53 0.46 7.72 -8.23
C GLY A 53 1.25 8.25 -7.04
N ASP A 54 0.60 8.37 -5.87
CA ASP A 54 1.25 8.85 -4.64
C ASP A 54 1.36 7.73 -3.59
N VAL A 55 0.36 6.85 -3.49
CA VAL A 55 0.23 5.93 -2.37
C VAL A 55 -0.18 4.53 -2.80
N ILE A 56 0.48 3.53 -2.22
CA ILE A 56 0.04 2.15 -2.26
C ILE A 56 -0.66 1.79 -0.95
N LEU A 57 -1.85 1.22 -1.06
CA LEU A 57 -2.59 0.60 0.02
C LEU A 57 -2.47 -0.93 -0.15
N THR A 58 -1.89 -1.60 0.84
CA THR A 58 -1.58 -3.04 0.74
C THR A 58 -2.02 -3.81 1.98
N ALA A 59 -2.50 -5.03 1.77
CA ALA A 59 -2.72 -6.02 2.84
C ALA A 59 -1.74 -7.21 2.77
N ASP A 60 -0.82 -7.23 1.81
CA ASP A 60 0.17 -8.29 1.67
C ASP A 60 1.23 -8.20 2.77
N THR A 61 1.34 -9.28 3.54
CA THR A 61 2.25 -9.40 4.68
C THR A 61 3.72 -9.53 4.29
N ASP A 62 3.97 -9.92 3.04
CA ASP A 62 5.31 -10.08 2.46
C ASP A 62 5.68 -8.92 1.54
N PHE A 63 4.77 -7.95 1.34
CA PHE A 63 4.97 -6.76 0.50
C PHE A 63 6.26 -6.01 0.84
N LEU A 64 6.56 -5.86 2.13
CA LEU A 64 7.76 -5.18 2.62
C LEU A 64 9.00 -6.09 2.69
N LYS A 65 8.87 -7.38 2.40
CA LYS A 65 9.98 -8.35 2.44
C LYS A 65 10.59 -8.61 1.07
N ARG A 66 9.86 -8.33 -0.01
CA ARG A 66 10.30 -8.53 -1.40
C ARG A 66 11.25 -7.39 -1.82
N PRO A 67 12.57 -7.64 -1.93
CA PRO A 67 13.55 -6.56 -2.12
C PRO A 67 13.36 -5.76 -3.41
N HIS A 68 12.92 -6.42 -4.49
CA HIS A 68 12.64 -5.78 -5.78
C HIS A 68 11.44 -4.83 -5.72
N GLN A 69 10.36 -5.25 -5.07
CA GLN A 69 9.15 -4.44 -4.90
C GLN A 69 9.42 -3.24 -4.00
N VAL A 70 10.04 -3.48 -2.84
CA VAL A 70 10.51 -2.41 -1.94
C VAL A 70 11.33 -1.40 -2.74
N LYS A 71 12.36 -1.85 -3.46
CA LYS A 71 13.20 -0.95 -4.27
C LYS A 71 12.38 -0.14 -5.27
N ALA A 72 11.45 -0.76 -6.02
CA ALA A 72 10.63 -0.06 -7.01
C ALA A 72 9.76 1.04 -6.38
N ILE A 73 9.13 0.76 -5.25
CA ILE A 73 8.29 1.74 -4.52
C ILE A 73 9.14 2.94 -4.09
N PHE A 74 10.30 2.66 -3.48
CA PHE A 74 11.13 3.70 -2.90
C PHE A 74 11.87 4.51 -3.95
N ASP A 75 12.35 3.90 -5.03
CA ASP A 75 12.95 4.66 -6.14
C ASP A 75 11.97 5.66 -6.74
N ASN A 76 10.70 5.27 -6.85
CA ASN A 76 9.60 6.12 -7.35
C ASN A 76 9.02 7.08 -6.29
N GLY A 77 9.53 7.07 -5.06
CA GLY A 77 9.10 8.01 -4.01
C GLY A 77 7.72 7.72 -3.40
N LEU A 78 7.07 6.62 -3.79
CA LEU A 78 5.73 6.27 -3.34
C LEU A 78 5.65 6.11 -1.81
N LYS A 79 4.49 6.49 -1.28
CA LYS A 79 4.08 6.27 0.12
C LYS A 79 3.40 4.91 0.24
N VAL A 80 3.46 4.30 1.42
CA VAL A 80 2.81 3.02 1.68
C VAL A 80 1.93 3.08 2.92
N ILE A 81 0.68 2.66 2.78
CA ILE A 81 -0.21 2.34 3.89
C ILE A 81 -0.39 0.83 3.92
N HIS A 82 0.11 0.21 4.98
CA HIS A 82 0.08 -1.23 5.17
C HIS A 82 -1.01 -1.60 6.17
N LEU A 83 -1.99 -2.38 5.74
CA LEU A 83 -3.02 -2.95 6.61
C LEU A 83 -2.42 -4.07 7.48
N PRO A 84 -2.84 -4.24 8.74
CA PRO A 84 -2.20 -5.20 9.63
C PRO A 84 -2.49 -6.65 9.17
N HIS A 85 -1.60 -7.58 9.51
CA HIS A 85 -1.76 -9.01 9.18
C HIS A 85 -3.12 -9.60 9.62
N GLN A 86 -3.59 -9.15 10.79
CA GLN A 86 -4.89 -9.52 11.33
C GLN A 86 -6.05 -9.09 10.43
N TRP A 87 -5.91 -7.96 9.74
CA TRP A 87 -6.91 -7.48 8.78
C TRP A 87 -7.00 -8.42 7.59
N ALA A 88 -5.87 -8.82 7.00
CA ALA A 88 -5.85 -9.74 5.85
C ALA A 88 -6.50 -11.10 6.16
N ARG A 89 -6.44 -11.54 7.43
CA ARG A 89 -7.04 -12.81 7.91
C ARG A 89 -8.46 -12.66 8.47
N ALA A 90 -8.95 -11.44 8.64
CA ALA A 90 -10.28 -11.20 9.17
C ALA A 90 -11.36 -11.54 8.14
N ARG A 91 -12.59 -11.74 8.63
CA ARG A 91 -13.77 -11.82 7.77
C ARG A 91 -13.98 -10.50 7.02
N ARG A 92 -14.58 -10.57 5.83
CA ARG A 92 -14.78 -9.42 4.92
C ARG A 92 -15.58 -8.26 5.55
N ASP A 93 -16.57 -8.57 6.37
CA ASP A 93 -17.35 -7.57 7.10
C ASP A 93 -16.48 -6.79 8.10
N LEU A 94 -15.63 -7.47 8.85
CA LEU A 94 -14.70 -6.83 9.78
C LEU A 94 -13.59 -6.06 9.07
N GLN A 95 -13.11 -6.57 7.93
CA GLN A 95 -12.19 -5.86 7.05
C GLN A 95 -12.79 -4.52 6.58
N ALA A 96 -14.02 -4.56 6.07
CA ALA A 96 -14.75 -3.38 5.61
C ALA A 96 -15.00 -2.39 6.76
N ALA A 97 -15.51 -2.85 7.90
CA ALA A 97 -15.76 -2.00 9.05
C ALA A 97 -14.49 -1.29 9.55
N HIS A 98 -13.37 -2.03 9.63
CA HIS A 98 -12.10 -1.48 10.06
C HIS A 98 -11.56 -0.42 9.11
N ILE A 99 -11.53 -0.69 7.80
CA ILE A 99 -10.97 0.27 6.84
C ILE A 99 -11.84 1.53 6.73
N LEU A 100 -13.17 1.38 6.73
CA LEU A 100 -14.09 2.51 6.68
C LEU A 100 -13.92 3.43 7.90
N LEU A 101 -13.78 2.86 9.10
CA LEU A 101 -13.55 3.62 10.33
C LEU A 101 -12.20 4.35 10.34
N TRP A 102 -11.18 3.77 9.70
CA TRP A 102 -9.84 4.36 9.66
C TRP A 102 -9.59 5.28 8.45
N TRP A 103 -10.46 5.27 7.44
CA TRP A 103 -10.19 5.91 6.15
C TRP A 103 -9.83 7.39 6.25
N ARG A 104 -10.63 8.19 6.98
CA ARG A 104 -10.34 9.62 7.18
C ARG A 104 -8.96 9.87 7.80
N ARG A 105 -8.52 9.00 8.71
CA ARG A 105 -7.20 9.07 9.34
C ARG A 105 -6.09 8.62 8.39
N ILE A 106 -6.37 7.65 7.52
CA ILE A 106 -5.45 7.24 6.45
C ILE A 106 -5.20 8.44 5.54
N GLU A 107 -6.24 9.10 5.02
CA GLU A 107 -6.09 10.27 4.14
C GLU A 107 -5.30 11.41 4.82
N ALA A 108 -5.66 11.76 6.06
CA ALA A 108 -4.96 12.78 6.83
C ALA A 108 -3.48 12.43 7.04
N GLN A 109 -3.19 11.17 7.38
CA GLN A 109 -1.82 10.70 7.57
C GLN A 109 -1.02 10.76 6.27
N VAL A 110 -1.61 10.34 5.16
CA VAL A 110 -0.95 10.32 3.85
C VAL A 110 -0.62 11.75 3.37
N ASN A 111 -1.52 12.71 3.60
CA ASN A 111 -1.26 14.11 3.29
C ASN A 111 -0.06 14.66 4.10
N ALA A 112 0.10 14.21 5.35
CA ALA A 112 1.23 14.59 6.21
C ALA A 112 2.52 13.78 5.95
N MET A 113 2.42 12.64 5.25
CA MET A 113 3.57 11.77 4.99
C MET A 113 4.53 12.39 3.99
N LYS A 114 5.82 12.21 4.26
CA LYS A 114 6.88 12.44 3.29
C LYS A 114 6.96 11.26 2.31
N ALA A 115 7.51 11.50 1.12
CA ALA A 115 7.87 10.46 0.17
C ALA A 115 8.64 9.33 0.88
N ARG A 116 8.47 8.09 0.41
CA ARG A 116 9.19 6.90 0.93
C ARG A 116 8.87 6.54 2.39
N GLN A 117 7.78 7.05 2.96
CA GLN A 117 7.33 6.63 4.27
C GLN A 117 6.33 5.49 4.17
N CYS A 118 6.37 4.59 5.16
CA CYS A 118 5.41 3.53 5.34
C CYS A 118 4.75 3.66 6.70
N TYR A 119 3.43 3.56 6.73
CA TYR A 119 2.64 3.56 7.96
C TYR A 119 1.74 2.34 8.00
N ARG A 120 1.47 1.86 9.21
CA ARG A 120 0.56 0.75 9.48
C ARG A 120 -0.68 1.23 10.22
N VAL A 121 -1.82 0.74 9.79
CA VAL A 121 -3.08 0.96 10.50
C VAL A 121 -3.14 0.02 11.71
N PRO A 122 -3.38 0.53 12.93
CA PRO A 122 -3.54 -0.31 14.11
C PRO A 122 -4.74 -1.25 13.98
N TRP A 123 -4.61 -2.49 14.47
CA TRP A 123 -5.73 -3.44 14.52
C TRP A 123 -6.63 -3.17 15.73
N ASN A 124 -7.54 -2.22 15.59
CA ASN A 124 -8.63 -1.94 16.54
C ASN A 124 -9.72 -1.07 15.88
N LEU A 125 -10.88 -0.98 16.53
CA LEU A 125 -12.01 -0.15 16.09
C LEU A 125 -12.16 1.12 16.94
N LYS A 126 -11.04 1.74 17.36
CA LYS A 126 -11.10 3.02 18.07
C LYS A 126 -11.39 4.15 17.10
N GLU A 127 -12.27 5.06 17.47
CA GLU A 127 -12.55 6.29 16.73
C GLU A 127 -11.35 7.25 16.76
N THR A 128 -10.51 7.15 17.80
CA THR A 128 -9.30 7.95 17.98
C THR A 128 -8.02 7.12 17.87
N GLY A 129 -6.92 7.78 17.55
CA GLY A 129 -5.60 7.16 17.43
C GLY A 129 -4.86 7.53 16.14
N ALA A 130 -3.57 7.19 16.09
CA ALA A 130 -2.70 7.49 14.96
C ALA A 130 -2.17 6.20 14.29
N LEU A 131 -1.82 6.31 13.01
CA LEU A 131 -1.13 5.25 12.31
C LEU A 131 0.31 5.12 12.85
N GLN A 132 0.86 3.91 12.78
CA GLN A 132 2.19 3.61 13.28
C GLN A 132 3.21 3.61 12.15
N GLN A 133 4.24 4.44 12.24
CA GLN A 133 5.30 4.45 11.23
C GLN A 133 6.09 3.13 11.26
N ILE A 134 6.26 2.51 10.09
CA ILE A 134 7.14 1.36 9.91
C ILE A 134 8.47 1.85 9.32
N LYS A 135 9.58 1.58 10.00
CA LYS A 135 10.91 1.80 9.44
C LYS A 135 11.23 0.68 8.46
N ILE A 136 11.49 1.03 7.20
CA ILE A 136 11.93 0.10 6.17
C ILE A 136 13.40 0.38 5.89
N ASP A 137 14.22 -0.67 5.92
CA ASP A 137 15.65 -0.57 5.63
C ASP A 137 15.91 -0.70 4.12
N PHE A 138 15.96 0.45 3.45
CA PHE A 138 16.27 0.54 2.02
C PHE A 138 17.68 0.11 1.66
N GLN A 139 18.65 0.27 2.57
CA GLN A 139 20.03 -0.11 2.32
C GLN A 139 20.15 -1.63 2.23
N THR A 140 19.46 -2.34 3.12
CA THR A 140 19.40 -3.80 3.11
C THR A 140 18.68 -4.33 1.87
N ALA A 141 17.56 -3.71 1.46
CA ALA A 141 16.87 -4.09 0.22
C ALA A 141 17.78 -3.93 -1.03
N ASN A 142 18.47 -2.80 -1.15
CA ASN A 142 19.39 -2.54 -2.27
C ASN A 142 20.58 -3.51 -2.30
N LYS A 143 21.14 -3.88 -1.14
CA LYS A 143 22.23 -4.87 -1.04
C LYS A 143 21.78 -6.25 -1.53
N LYS A 144 20.57 -6.70 -1.17
CA LYS A 144 20.01 -7.99 -1.61
C LYS A 144 19.83 -8.04 -3.13
N VAL A 145 19.19 -7.01 -3.71
CA VAL A 145 18.99 -6.92 -5.17
C VAL A 145 20.34 -6.93 -5.93
N ARG A 146 21.37 -6.24 -5.40
CA ARG A 146 22.70 -6.24 -6.01
C ARG A 146 23.38 -7.62 -5.94
N LYS A 147 23.19 -8.37 -4.85
CA LYS A 147 23.75 -9.72 -4.67
C LYS A 147 23.09 -10.72 -5.63
N GLU A 148 21.77 -10.68 -5.76
CA GLU A 148 21.01 -11.53 -6.68
C GLU A 148 21.42 -11.31 -8.15
N LYS A 149 21.62 -10.04 -8.56
CA LYS A 149 22.13 -9.72 -9.90
C LYS A 149 23.54 -10.23 -10.19
N LYS A 150 24.39 -10.39 -9.16
CA LYS A 150 25.74 -10.96 -9.33
C LYS A 150 25.68 -12.47 -9.49
N ASN A 151 24.83 -13.15 -8.73
CA ASN A 151 24.70 -14.61 -8.79
C ASN A 151 24.04 -15.11 -10.08
N ASN A 152 23.13 -14.32 -10.69
CA ASN A 152 22.48 -14.67 -11.97
C ASN A 152 23.36 -14.42 -13.22
N LYS A 153 24.59 -13.94 -13.04
CA LYS A 153 25.56 -13.69 -14.12
C LYS A 153 26.73 -14.68 -14.14
N SER A 154 26.70 -15.68 -13.26
CA SER A 154 27.62 -16.82 -13.21
C SER A 154 26.89 -18.08 -13.63
#